data_AF-A0A432GQD1-F1
#
_entry.id   AF-A0A432GQD1-F1
#
_cell.length_a   1.000
_cell.length_b   1.000
_cell.length_c   1.000
_cell.angle_alpha   90.00
_cell.angle_beta   90.00
_cell.angle_gamma   90.00
#
_symmetry.space_group_name_H-M   'P 1'
#
loop_
_entity.id
_entity.type
_entity.pdbx_description
1 polymer ?
#
loop_
_entity_poly.entity_id
_entity_poly.type
_entity_poly.pdbx_seq_one_letter_code
_entity_poly.pdbx_strand_id
1 'polypeptide(L)'
;MALRVNSNIAALNALRHLQHTEQELGKNLERLSSGRKLNHAADGPASLVISEQMKTQISGLGQAIRNSESSISMIQTTEGALNEVSNILINLRQLAVHAANEGTNDEKMLQADQNEVDNLLSTLKNISRNTQFGTRTLLDGSNSATGVVIGNGLEFVLASDEAKSTHSSGYKVDITQVATRSMMVAAHKLSLEDVSPSDPNNAISFVINEGGRTISVDLKNNNDLRDKIELLTASAKRNGTPEARVRTERGIQQLIAYEMQKMADDANMELDIFVYRPADNLGPFLQNFDTLNDALTEMSRTPGEINNFITGLDEVIVLRHRQFGSDPGFTVSSTLENYFGENIKSNEAVFSVPGRDVEGTIGGSPGINGGGAAMGRGQFLTGAPGAEGEGVTIKYGETTDDVIYEIFKRSENKVAGLFRREINNETLVGDDVDGFVHVSQNSLVFQIGPNQGQLRRISVESINPEELSKGIENNSNFRSLAEIDVLDAEAAQDTLLLVDQAIDDVSTMRGNLGSFQRNALEANLHSLRVSKENLTASESMLADTDMAQEMSSLVKNQILLASGTAMLAQANQVPQSVLQLLNSNG
;
A
#
# COMPACT_ATOMS: atom_id res chain seq x y z
N MET A 1 75.18 -61.86 -9.51
CA MET A 1 75.19 -60.38 -9.62
C MET A 1 76.62 -59.94 -9.84
N ALA A 2 76.93 -59.30 -10.97
CA ALA A 2 78.27 -58.77 -11.20
C ALA A 2 78.51 -57.54 -10.30
N LEU A 3 79.47 -57.62 -9.37
CA LEU A 3 79.89 -56.47 -8.57
C LEU A 3 80.57 -55.43 -9.46
N ARG A 4 79.94 -54.28 -9.64
CA ARG A 4 80.53 -53.11 -10.31
C ARG A 4 80.97 -52.10 -9.25
N VAL A 5 82.27 -51.87 -9.13
CA VAL A 5 82.88 -51.07 -8.04
C VAL A 5 82.82 -49.55 -8.32
N ASN A 6 82.74 -49.14 -9.59
CA ASN A 6 82.79 -47.72 -9.98
C ASN A 6 81.44 -46.97 -9.83
N SER A 7 80.33 -47.69 -9.71
CA SER A 7 78.99 -47.12 -9.56
C SER A 7 78.22 -47.86 -8.47
N ASN A 8 78.06 -47.26 -7.30
CA ASN A 8 77.33 -47.86 -6.19
C ASN A 8 75.81 -47.69 -6.38
N ILE A 9 75.22 -48.57 -7.19
CA ILE A 9 73.79 -48.56 -7.51
C ILE A 9 72.94 -48.76 -6.25
N ALA A 10 73.41 -49.53 -5.27
CA ALA A 10 72.70 -49.76 -4.01
C ALA A 10 72.61 -48.46 -3.16
N ALA A 11 73.70 -47.71 -3.06
CA ALA A 11 73.68 -46.41 -2.37
C ALA A 11 72.87 -45.36 -3.13
N LEU A 12 72.92 -45.34 -4.47
CA LEU A 12 72.08 -44.44 -5.28
C LEU A 12 70.60 -44.75 -5.14
N ASN A 13 70.22 -46.03 -5.04
CA ASN A 13 68.85 -46.44 -4.75
C ASN A 13 68.43 -46.03 -3.33
N ALA A 14 69.26 -46.30 -2.33
CA ALA A 14 69.00 -45.89 -0.95
C ALA A 14 68.86 -44.37 -0.82
N LEU A 15 69.71 -43.59 -1.50
CA LEU A 15 69.66 -42.12 -1.52
C LEU A 15 68.37 -41.61 -2.18
N ARG A 16 67.94 -42.19 -3.31
CA ARG A 16 66.67 -41.82 -3.95
C ARG A 16 65.47 -42.08 -3.04
N HIS A 17 65.45 -43.23 -2.35
CA HIS A 17 64.40 -43.54 -1.38
C HIS A 17 64.44 -42.59 -0.19
N LEU A 18 65.62 -42.28 0.34
CA LEU A 18 65.80 -41.32 1.43
C LEU A 18 65.29 -39.92 1.05
N GLN A 19 65.69 -39.40 -0.11
CA GLN A 19 65.22 -38.10 -0.61
C GLN A 19 63.69 -38.07 -0.77
N HIS A 20 63.11 -39.16 -1.25
CA HIS A 20 61.66 -39.29 -1.35
C HIS A 20 60.99 -39.29 0.03
N THR A 21 61.54 -40.01 1.00
CA THR A 21 61.04 -40.03 2.38
C THR A 21 61.18 -38.67 3.07
N GLU A 22 62.25 -37.91 2.83
CA GLU A 22 62.40 -36.54 3.34
C GLU A 22 61.34 -35.60 2.78
N GLN A 23 61.03 -35.71 1.48
CA GLN A 23 59.96 -34.92 0.85
C GLN A 23 58.58 -35.24 1.44
N GLU A 24 58.26 -36.53 1.63
CA GLU A 24 56.99 -36.95 2.23
C GLU A 24 56.91 -36.55 3.71
N LEU A 25 58.01 -36.63 4.47
CA LEU A 25 58.06 -36.13 5.84
C LEU A 25 57.76 -34.62 5.89
N GLY A 26 58.32 -33.84 4.96
CA GLY A 26 58.05 -32.40 4.84
C GLY A 26 56.57 -32.11 4.59
N LYS A 27 55.93 -32.84 3.66
CA LYS A 27 54.48 -32.70 3.39
C LYS A 27 53.63 -33.08 4.60
N ASN A 28 53.97 -34.17 5.30
CA ASN A 28 53.24 -34.59 6.50
C ASN A 28 53.30 -33.51 7.60
N LEU A 29 54.48 -32.94 7.83
CA LEU A 29 54.64 -31.82 8.78
C LEU A 29 53.82 -30.60 8.36
N GLU A 30 53.83 -30.27 7.07
CA GLU A 30 53.03 -29.16 6.53
C GLU A 30 51.52 -29.38 6.72
N ARG A 31 51.01 -30.57 6.41
CA ARG A 31 49.59 -30.93 6.58
C ARG A 31 49.18 -30.98 8.04
N LEU A 32 50.04 -31.48 8.93
CA LEU A 32 49.79 -31.48 10.38
C LEU A 32 49.83 -30.07 10.97
N SER A 33 50.74 -29.22 10.48
CA SER A 33 50.85 -27.83 10.94
C SER A 33 49.70 -26.95 10.46
N SER A 34 49.22 -27.18 9.24
CA SER A 34 48.10 -26.43 8.65
C SER A 34 46.73 -27.00 9.02
N GLY A 35 46.67 -28.27 9.43
CA GLY A 35 45.43 -29.03 9.59
C GLY A 35 44.73 -29.34 8.25
N ARG A 36 45.36 -29.03 7.11
CA ARG A 36 44.76 -29.12 5.77
C ARG A 36 45.56 -30.04 4.86
N LYS A 37 44.85 -30.82 4.04
CA LYS A 37 45.45 -31.75 3.07
C LYS A 37 45.68 -31.13 1.69
N LEU A 38 45.01 -30.01 1.42
CA LEU A 38 45.13 -29.20 0.20
C LEU A 38 45.86 -27.89 0.51
N ASN A 39 47.20 -27.91 0.49
CA ASN A 39 48.02 -26.74 0.79
C ASN A 39 48.65 -26.13 -0.46
N HIS A 40 48.94 -26.96 -1.45
CA HIS A 40 49.53 -26.55 -2.72
C HIS A 40 48.61 -26.91 -3.90
N ALA A 41 48.72 -26.14 -5.00
CA ALA A 41 48.01 -26.48 -6.25
C ALA A 41 48.39 -27.87 -6.79
N ALA A 42 49.59 -28.35 -6.48
CA ALA A 42 50.06 -29.68 -6.83
C ALA A 42 49.34 -30.83 -6.09
N ASP A 43 48.70 -30.56 -4.93
CA ASP A 43 47.99 -31.57 -4.14
C ASP A 43 46.66 -32.01 -4.79
N GLY A 44 46.09 -31.15 -5.63
CA GLY A 44 44.84 -31.41 -6.34
C GLY A 44 44.25 -30.16 -6.95
N PRO A 45 44.58 -29.81 -8.21
CA PRO A 45 44.15 -28.53 -8.81
C PRO A 45 42.62 -28.33 -8.78
N ALA A 46 41.86 -29.38 -9.11
CA ALA A 46 40.39 -29.31 -9.12
C ALA A 46 39.80 -29.13 -7.71
N SER A 47 40.28 -29.92 -6.74
CA SER A 47 39.81 -29.84 -5.35
C SER A 47 40.17 -28.50 -4.70
N LEU A 48 41.36 -27.97 -4.99
CA LEU A 48 41.77 -26.65 -4.51
C LEU A 48 40.85 -25.54 -5.05
N VAL A 49 40.54 -25.57 -6.36
CA VAL A 49 39.60 -24.60 -6.96
C VAL A 49 38.22 -24.66 -6.29
N ILE A 50 37.70 -25.87 -6.04
CA ILE A 50 36.41 -26.04 -5.36
C ILE A 50 36.48 -25.55 -3.91
N SER A 51 37.56 -25.86 -3.18
CA SER A 51 37.79 -25.35 -1.82
C SER A 51 37.79 -23.82 -1.77
N GLU A 52 38.48 -23.16 -2.71
CA GLU A 52 38.51 -21.70 -2.77
C GLU A 52 37.14 -21.09 -3.14
N GLN A 53 36.38 -21.73 -4.03
CA GLN A 53 34.99 -21.34 -4.30
C GLN A 53 34.11 -21.49 -3.05
N MET A 54 34.21 -22.61 -2.33
CA MET A 54 33.47 -22.84 -1.07
C MET A 54 33.84 -21.80 -0.02
N LYS A 55 35.13 -21.50 0.19
CA LYS A 55 35.58 -20.46 1.12
C LYS A 55 35.03 -19.08 0.74
N THR A 56 35.03 -18.75 -0.54
CA THR A 56 34.45 -17.49 -1.04
C THR A 56 32.97 -17.42 -0.71
N GLN A 57 32.21 -18.50 -0.94
CA GLN A 57 30.79 -18.57 -0.58
C GLN A 57 30.55 -18.51 0.95
N ILE A 58 31.33 -19.22 1.75
CA ILE A 58 31.26 -19.20 3.22
C ILE A 58 31.50 -17.78 3.75
N SER A 59 32.50 -17.09 3.21
CA SER A 59 32.81 -15.69 3.56
C SER A 59 31.64 -14.76 3.17
N GLY A 60 31.12 -14.91 1.95
CA GLY A 60 29.95 -14.15 1.48
C GLY A 60 28.72 -14.38 2.34
N LEU A 61 28.40 -15.64 2.69
CA LEU A 61 27.30 -16.00 3.58
C LEU A 61 27.52 -15.40 4.97
N GLY A 62 28.75 -15.43 5.49
CA GLY A 62 29.10 -14.79 6.75
C GLY A 62 28.85 -13.29 6.76
N GLN A 63 29.14 -12.59 5.66
CA GLN A 63 28.81 -11.17 5.53
C GLN A 63 27.29 -10.95 5.40
N ALA A 64 26.58 -11.77 4.62
CA ALA A 64 25.13 -11.67 4.48
C ALA A 64 24.37 -11.89 5.80
N ILE A 65 24.86 -12.81 6.65
CA ILE A 65 24.35 -13.02 8.01
C ILE A 65 24.50 -11.75 8.83
N ARG A 66 25.70 -11.14 8.86
CA ARG A 66 25.94 -9.88 9.60
C ARG A 66 25.08 -8.72 9.09
N ASN A 67 24.92 -8.61 7.76
CA ASN A 67 24.04 -7.62 7.16
C ASN A 67 22.60 -7.82 7.61
N SER A 68 22.10 -9.06 7.60
CA SER A 68 20.74 -9.39 8.01
C SER A 68 20.52 -9.11 9.51
N GLU A 69 21.48 -9.46 10.37
CA GLU A 69 21.43 -9.12 11.80
C GLU A 69 21.38 -7.61 12.04
N SER A 70 22.20 -6.84 11.32
CA SER A 70 22.20 -5.37 11.39
C SER A 70 20.88 -4.77 10.88
N SER A 71 20.31 -5.36 9.83
CA SER A 71 19.00 -4.98 9.28
C SER A 71 17.90 -5.20 10.31
N ILE A 72 17.89 -6.36 10.98
CA ILE A 72 16.95 -6.65 12.07
C ILE A 72 17.09 -5.62 13.20
N SER A 73 18.31 -5.27 13.62
CA SER A 73 18.52 -4.26 14.66
C SER A 73 17.97 -2.87 14.27
N MET A 74 18.09 -2.49 13.00
CA MET A 74 17.53 -1.23 12.47
C MET A 74 16.00 -1.26 12.49
N ILE A 75 15.38 -2.37 12.06
CA ILE A 75 13.92 -2.53 12.11
C ILE A 75 13.41 -2.52 13.56
N GLN A 76 14.08 -3.21 14.48
CA GLN A 76 13.72 -3.20 15.91
C GLN A 76 13.83 -1.81 16.54
N THR A 77 14.83 -1.01 16.13
CA THR A 77 14.95 0.39 16.56
C THR A 77 13.75 1.22 16.08
N THR A 78 13.34 0.99 14.83
CA THR A 78 12.17 1.65 14.22
C THR A 78 10.87 1.23 14.92
N GLU A 79 10.67 -0.08 15.13
CA GLU A 79 9.50 -0.63 15.82
C GLU A 79 9.39 -0.12 17.27
N GLY A 80 10.51 -0.03 17.99
CA GLY A 80 10.57 0.54 19.33
C GLY A 80 10.08 1.99 19.37
N ALA A 81 10.49 2.81 18.40
CA ALA A 81 10.01 4.18 18.28
C ALA A 81 8.52 4.25 17.88
N LEU A 82 8.05 3.39 16.98
CA LEU A 82 6.63 3.33 16.61
C LEU A 82 5.72 2.87 17.75
N ASN A 83 6.22 2.05 18.69
CA ASN A 83 5.49 1.72 19.92
C ASN A 83 5.28 2.98 20.78
N GLU A 84 6.27 3.85 20.89
CA GLU A 84 6.12 5.12 21.62
C GLU A 84 5.15 6.06 20.93
N VAL A 85 5.23 6.16 19.59
CA VAL A 85 4.26 6.91 18.78
C VAL A 85 2.83 6.40 19.01
N SER A 86 2.62 5.09 19.02
CA SER A 86 1.32 4.48 19.29
C SER A 86 0.77 4.88 20.67
N ASN A 87 1.61 4.91 21.71
CA ASN A 87 1.19 5.36 23.04
C ASN A 87 0.82 6.85 23.05
N ILE A 88 1.57 7.69 22.35
CA ILE A 88 1.27 9.12 22.22
C ILE A 88 -0.08 9.34 21.52
N LEU A 89 -0.34 8.63 20.43
CA LEU A 89 -1.62 8.73 19.71
C LEU A 89 -2.80 8.28 20.57
N ILE A 90 -2.62 7.22 21.38
CA ILE A 90 -3.65 6.80 22.36
C ILE A 90 -3.92 7.90 23.40
N ASN A 91 -2.88 8.61 23.87
CA ASN A 91 -3.05 9.71 24.81
C ASN A 91 -3.74 10.92 24.16
N LEU A 92 -3.37 11.27 22.91
CA LEU A 92 -4.06 12.32 22.14
C LEU A 92 -5.55 12.00 22.00
N ARG A 93 -5.88 10.75 21.70
CA ARG A 93 -7.27 10.29 21.62
C ARG A 93 -7.99 10.44 22.95
N GLN A 94 -7.35 10.10 24.07
CA GLN A 94 -7.95 10.26 25.41
C GLN A 94 -8.25 11.73 25.73
N LEU A 95 -7.36 12.66 25.37
CA LEU A 95 -7.57 14.09 25.55
C LEU A 95 -8.72 14.59 24.69
N ALA A 96 -8.82 14.15 23.44
CA ALA A 96 -9.92 14.50 22.56
C ALA A 96 -11.28 13.95 23.07
N VAL A 97 -11.32 12.71 23.58
CA VAL A 97 -12.53 12.17 24.23
C VAL A 97 -12.90 12.96 25.47
N HIS A 98 -11.91 13.35 26.28
CA HIS A 98 -12.14 14.18 27.46
C HIS A 98 -12.74 15.52 27.02
N ALA A 99 -12.08 16.26 26.13
CA ALA A 99 -12.49 17.56 25.64
C ALA A 99 -13.88 17.58 24.98
N ALA A 100 -14.22 16.52 24.24
CA ALA A 100 -15.53 16.34 23.62
C ALA A 100 -16.71 16.26 24.61
N ASN A 101 -16.45 16.10 25.91
CA ASN A 101 -17.49 16.08 26.95
C ASN A 101 -17.95 17.49 27.34
N GLU A 102 -18.70 18.14 26.44
CA GLU A 102 -19.22 19.51 26.59
C GLU A 102 -20.00 19.74 27.90
N GLY A 103 -20.67 18.71 28.41
CA GLY A 103 -21.48 18.81 29.63
C GLY A 103 -20.68 19.00 30.92
N THR A 104 -19.38 18.72 30.93
CA THR A 104 -18.56 18.76 32.15
C THR A 104 -17.34 19.67 32.08
N ASN A 105 -16.86 19.99 30.87
CA ASN A 105 -15.61 20.72 30.71
C ASN A 105 -15.82 22.22 30.71
N ASP A 106 -14.90 22.94 31.34
CA ASP A 106 -14.80 24.40 31.24
C ASP A 106 -13.64 24.83 30.33
N GLU A 107 -13.63 26.10 29.92
CA GLU A 107 -12.61 26.67 29.02
C GLU A 107 -11.18 26.48 29.56
N LYS A 108 -10.98 26.47 30.88
CA LYS A 108 -9.64 26.28 31.47
C LYS A 108 -9.19 24.82 31.38
N MET A 109 -10.11 23.88 31.54
CA MET A 109 -9.86 22.45 31.33
C MET A 109 -9.50 22.19 29.86
N LEU A 110 -10.28 22.72 28.92
CA LEU A 110 -10.00 22.57 27.48
C LEU A 110 -8.66 23.19 27.09
N GLN A 111 -8.32 24.37 27.63
CA GLN A 111 -7.01 24.96 27.40
C GLN A 111 -5.86 24.13 27.99
N ALA A 112 -6.07 23.45 29.13
CA ALA A 112 -5.09 22.54 29.71
C ALA A 112 -4.91 21.29 28.85
N ASP A 113 -6.00 20.72 28.33
CA ASP A 113 -5.96 19.59 27.39
C ASP A 113 -5.23 19.98 26.10
N GLN A 114 -5.51 21.16 25.55
CA GLN A 114 -4.82 21.67 24.36
C GLN A 114 -3.31 21.80 24.58
N ASN A 115 -2.88 22.32 25.74
CA ASN A 115 -1.45 22.41 26.04
C ASN A 115 -0.78 21.02 26.07
N GLU A 116 -1.49 19.99 26.54
CA GLU A 116 -0.97 18.62 26.53
C GLU A 116 -0.96 18.04 25.11
N VAL A 117 -1.99 18.30 24.30
CA VAL A 117 -2.00 17.97 22.86
C VAL A 117 -0.78 18.55 22.17
N ASP A 118 -0.48 19.84 22.36
CA ASP A 118 0.67 20.51 21.75
C ASP A 118 2.01 19.90 22.17
N ASN A 119 2.14 19.48 23.43
CA ASN A 119 3.33 18.79 23.96
C ASN A 119 3.50 17.40 23.33
N LEU A 120 2.41 16.64 23.18
CA LEU A 120 2.41 15.32 22.57
C LEU A 120 2.75 15.40 21.07
N LEU A 121 2.17 16.36 20.34
CA LEU A 121 2.50 16.61 18.94
C LEU A 121 3.97 17.02 18.76
N SER A 122 4.50 17.86 19.66
CA SER A 122 5.93 18.21 19.69
C SER A 122 6.82 17.00 19.95
N THR A 123 6.38 16.09 20.82
CA THR A 123 7.09 14.84 21.11
C THR A 123 7.10 13.92 19.90
N LEU A 124 5.98 13.78 19.18
CA LEU A 124 5.93 13.06 17.90
C LEU A 124 6.90 13.64 16.87
N LYS A 125 6.92 14.97 16.69
CA LYS A 125 7.89 15.65 15.81
C LYS A 125 9.34 15.34 16.18
N ASN A 126 9.64 15.29 17.49
CA ASN A 126 10.98 14.96 17.97
C ASN A 126 11.34 13.49 17.73
N ILE A 127 10.41 12.55 17.92
CA ILE A 127 10.65 11.13 17.60
C ILE A 127 10.94 10.98 16.10
N SER A 128 10.11 11.58 15.24
CA SER A 128 10.28 11.54 13.78
C SER A 128 11.69 11.98 13.35
N ARG A 129 12.18 13.10 13.91
CA ARG A 129 13.45 13.72 13.53
C ARG A 129 14.69 13.06 14.16
N ASN A 130 14.54 12.49 15.36
CA ASN A 130 15.69 12.01 16.15
C ASN A 130 15.83 10.49 16.18
N THR A 131 14.83 9.72 15.74
CA THR A 131 14.97 8.26 15.60
C THR A 131 15.91 7.95 14.44
N GLN A 132 17.13 7.55 14.78
CA GLN A 132 18.20 7.29 13.81
C GLN A 132 18.85 5.92 14.02
N PHE A 133 19.34 5.33 12.93
CA PHE A 133 20.26 4.21 12.94
C PHE A 133 21.58 4.63 12.27
N GLY A 134 22.67 4.67 13.04
CA GLY A 134 23.90 5.33 12.60
C GLY A 134 23.65 6.83 12.40
N THR A 135 23.83 7.31 11.16
CA THR A 135 23.58 8.72 10.77
C THR A 135 22.28 8.91 9.99
N ARG A 136 21.47 7.85 9.84
CA ARG A 136 20.27 7.87 9.00
C ARG A 136 19.04 7.98 9.87
N THR A 137 18.26 9.03 9.67
CA THR A 137 16.91 9.18 10.27
C THR A 137 15.97 8.14 9.67
N LEU A 138 15.07 7.60 10.47
CA LEU A 138 14.22 6.46 10.07
C LEU A 138 12.78 6.86 9.77
N LEU A 139 12.20 7.78 10.54
CA LEU A 139 10.76 8.03 10.65
C LEU A 139 10.33 9.43 10.15
N ASP A 140 11.14 10.07 9.33
CA ASP A 140 10.87 11.40 8.75
C ASP A 140 10.31 11.33 7.32
N GLY A 141 10.03 10.12 6.81
CA GLY A 141 9.55 9.89 5.45
C GLY A 141 10.66 9.88 4.38
N SER A 142 11.91 10.20 4.73
CA SER A 142 13.03 10.19 3.77
C SER A 142 13.39 8.78 3.25
N ASN A 143 12.83 7.75 3.88
CA ASN A 143 13.04 6.33 3.57
C ASN A 143 11.82 5.66 2.94
N SER A 144 10.86 6.45 2.45
CA SER A 144 9.69 5.93 1.75
C SER A 144 9.82 6.17 0.24
N ALA A 145 9.05 5.43 -0.54
CA ALA A 145 8.77 5.86 -1.90
C ALA A 145 7.81 7.06 -1.84
N THR A 146 8.26 8.21 -2.30
CA THR A 146 7.45 9.44 -2.31
C THR A 146 7.11 9.82 -3.74
N GLY A 147 6.05 10.57 -3.91
CA GLY A 147 5.69 11.08 -5.22
C GLY A 147 4.91 12.39 -5.16
N VAL A 148 4.86 13.03 -6.31
CA VAL A 148 4.08 14.24 -6.55
C VAL A 148 3.30 14.03 -7.82
N VAL A 149 2.03 14.42 -7.82
CA VAL A 149 1.17 14.37 -9.00
C VAL A 149 0.92 15.78 -9.50
N ILE A 150 0.89 15.93 -10.81
CA ILE A 150 0.59 17.18 -11.53
C ILE A 150 -0.57 16.87 -12.48
N GLY A 151 -1.72 17.47 -12.24
CA GLY A 151 -2.90 17.31 -13.10
C GLY A 151 -4.15 17.72 -12.35
N ASN A 152 -5.23 18.05 -13.07
CA ASN A 152 -6.47 18.45 -12.42
C ASN A 152 -7.17 17.23 -11.83
N GLY A 153 -7.72 17.38 -10.62
CA GLY A 153 -8.42 16.29 -9.93
C GLY A 153 -7.55 15.13 -9.47
N LEU A 154 -6.23 15.18 -9.66
CA LEU A 154 -5.33 14.09 -9.29
C LEU A 154 -4.59 14.38 -7.98
N GLU A 155 -4.60 13.41 -7.08
CA GLU A 155 -3.93 13.45 -5.78
C GLU A 155 -3.00 12.24 -5.64
N PHE A 156 -1.76 12.49 -5.17
CA PHE A 156 -0.84 11.41 -4.83
C PHE A 156 -1.28 10.75 -3.53
N VAL A 157 -1.43 9.43 -3.54
CA VAL A 157 -1.81 8.68 -2.33
C VAL A 157 -0.57 8.01 -1.75
N LEU A 158 0.02 7.07 -2.48
CA LEU A 158 1.21 6.36 -2.03
C LEU A 158 2.02 5.79 -3.20
N ALA A 159 3.26 5.45 -2.90
CA ALA A 159 4.08 4.58 -3.72
C ALA A 159 4.61 3.45 -2.82
N SER A 160 4.53 2.21 -3.29
CA SER A 160 5.06 1.06 -2.57
C SER A 160 6.58 0.90 -2.79
N ASP A 161 7.20 -0.07 -2.13
CA ASP A 161 8.62 -0.36 -2.32
C ASP A 161 8.94 -1.06 -3.66
N GLU A 162 7.92 -1.54 -4.38
CA GLU A 162 8.00 -1.99 -5.77
C GLU A 162 8.02 -0.84 -6.78
N ALA A 163 7.57 0.35 -6.39
CA ALA A 163 7.52 1.49 -7.28
C ALA A 163 8.90 1.90 -7.78
N LYS A 164 9.00 2.21 -9.07
CA LYS A 164 10.26 2.65 -9.69
C LYS A 164 10.33 4.17 -9.70
N SER A 165 11.53 4.70 -9.47
CA SER A 165 11.78 6.14 -9.63
C SER A 165 11.52 6.55 -11.07
N THR A 166 10.81 7.66 -11.24
CA THR A 166 10.50 8.18 -12.57
C THR A 166 11.67 8.97 -13.14
N HIS A 167 11.78 9.00 -14.48
CA HIS A 167 12.59 10.00 -15.17
C HIS A 167 11.99 11.41 -15.03
N SER A 168 12.68 12.43 -15.55
CA SER A 168 12.23 13.82 -15.46
C SER A 168 10.86 14.09 -16.09
N SER A 169 10.37 13.21 -16.95
CA SER A 169 9.05 13.32 -17.59
C SER A 169 7.90 12.78 -16.74
N GLY A 170 8.17 12.06 -15.64
CA GLY A 170 7.13 11.39 -14.85
C GLY A 170 6.46 10.22 -15.60
N TYR A 171 5.58 9.51 -14.89
CA TYR A 171 4.60 8.59 -15.48
C TYR A 171 3.39 9.38 -15.93
N LYS A 172 2.95 9.17 -17.17
CA LYS A 172 1.68 9.71 -17.66
C LYS A 172 0.52 9.05 -16.95
N VAL A 173 -0.50 9.84 -16.64
CA VAL A 173 -1.77 9.37 -16.10
C VAL A 173 -2.85 9.72 -17.11
N ASP A 174 -3.53 8.69 -17.59
CA ASP A 174 -4.66 8.83 -18.51
C ASP A 174 -5.86 8.15 -17.86
N ILE A 175 -6.87 8.91 -17.47
CA ILE A 175 -8.15 8.43 -16.98
C ILE A 175 -9.07 8.21 -18.19
N THR A 176 -9.84 7.13 -18.13
CA THR A 176 -10.76 6.72 -19.21
C THR A 176 -12.19 6.57 -18.69
N GLN A 177 -12.35 6.27 -17.40
CA GLN A 177 -13.61 6.21 -16.70
C GLN A 177 -13.43 6.86 -15.33
N VAL A 178 -14.29 7.81 -14.99
CA VAL A 178 -14.34 8.38 -13.64
C VAL A 178 -15.15 7.48 -12.71
N ALA A 179 -14.83 7.53 -11.42
CA ALA A 179 -15.56 6.77 -10.43
C ALA A 179 -17.00 7.30 -10.30
N THR A 180 -17.96 6.39 -10.16
CA THR A 180 -19.37 6.71 -9.94
C THR A 180 -19.91 5.97 -8.73
N ARG A 181 -20.98 6.50 -8.15
CA ARG A 181 -21.63 5.96 -6.95
C ARG A 181 -22.78 5.04 -7.33
N SER A 182 -23.07 4.07 -6.48
CA SER A 182 -24.27 3.25 -6.61
C SER A 182 -25.52 4.10 -6.39
N MET A 183 -26.54 3.93 -7.23
CA MET A 183 -27.73 4.78 -7.25
C MET A 183 -29.01 4.00 -7.52
N MET A 184 -30.10 4.51 -6.97
CA MET A 184 -31.46 4.08 -7.28
C MET A 184 -32.33 5.31 -7.51
N VAL A 185 -33.01 5.33 -8.65
CA VAL A 185 -33.88 6.42 -9.06
C VAL A 185 -35.30 5.88 -9.14
N ALA A 186 -36.25 6.55 -8.48
CA ALA A 186 -37.65 6.20 -8.63
C ALA A 186 -38.12 6.43 -10.07
N ALA A 187 -38.97 5.54 -10.57
CA ALA A 187 -39.43 5.54 -11.96
C ALA A 187 -40.42 6.67 -12.27
N HIS A 188 -41.15 7.17 -11.26
CA HIS A 188 -42.14 8.24 -11.39
C HIS A 188 -42.30 8.99 -10.07
N LYS A 189 -42.90 10.19 -10.11
CA LYS A 189 -43.20 10.96 -8.90
C LYS A 189 -44.30 10.31 -8.06
N LEU A 190 -44.30 10.59 -6.75
CA LEU A 190 -45.42 10.22 -5.89
C LEU A 190 -46.63 11.12 -6.19
N SER A 191 -47.74 10.50 -6.56
CA SER A 191 -49.02 11.19 -6.78
C SER A 191 -49.80 11.32 -5.48
N LEU A 192 -50.76 12.25 -5.44
CA LEU A 192 -51.68 12.36 -4.29
C LEU A 192 -52.50 11.09 -4.07
N GLU A 193 -52.72 10.28 -5.10
CA GLU A 193 -53.40 9.00 -5.03
C GLU A 193 -52.56 7.94 -4.31
N ASP A 194 -51.24 7.94 -4.52
CA ASP A 194 -50.32 7.00 -3.87
C ASP A 194 -50.26 7.25 -2.36
N VAL A 195 -50.29 8.52 -1.95
CA VAL A 195 -50.10 8.93 -0.55
C VAL A 195 -51.42 9.22 0.18
N SER A 196 -52.58 8.95 -0.44
CA SER A 196 -53.88 9.32 0.15
C SER A 196 -54.19 8.52 1.44
N PRO A 197 -54.29 9.16 2.61
CA PRO A 197 -54.48 8.51 3.91
C PRO A 197 -55.91 8.01 4.15
N SER A 198 -56.77 8.06 3.13
CA SER A 198 -58.17 7.66 3.21
C SER A 198 -58.39 6.14 3.35
N ASP A 199 -57.38 5.32 3.06
CA ASP A 199 -57.40 3.88 3.32
C ASP A 199 -56.22 3.46 4.22
N PRO A 200 -56.47 3.11 5.50
CA PRO A 200 -55.43 2.63 6.45
C PRO A 200 -54.71 1.35 6.01
N ASN A 201 -55.25 0.62 5.01
CA ASN A 201 -54.65 -0.59 4.47
C ASN A 201 -53.74 -0.33 3.26
N ASN A 202 -53.69 0.90 2.74
CA ASN A 202 -52.92 1.28 1.55
C ASN A 202 -51.80 2.30 1.88
N ALA A 203 -51.19 2.17 3.06
CA ALA A 203 -50.09 3.04 3.46
C ALA A 203 -48.83 2.69 2.67
N ILE A 204 -48.16 3.70 2.10
CA ILE A 204 -46.87 3.48 1.45
C ILE A 204 -45.84 3.14 2.51
N SER A 205 -45.04 2.11 2.23
CA SER A 205 -43.79 1.89 2.93
C SER A 205 -42.61 1.78 1.97
N PHE A 206 -41.45 2.15 2.48
CA PHE A 206 -40.15 2.02 1.84
C PHE A 206 -39.22 1.24 2.77
N VAL A 207 -38.64 0.16 2.29
CA VAL A 207 -37.64 -0.61 3.04
C VAL A 207 -36.32 -0.48 2.30
N ILE A 208 -35.28 -0.03 3.01
CA ILE A 208 -33.93 0.10 2.47
C ILE A 208 -33.00 -0.81 3.27
N ASN A 209 -32.16 -1.55 2.56
CA ASN A 209 -31.14 -2.41 3.15
C ASN A 209 -29.77 -2.09 2.55
N GLU A 210 -28.83 -1.71 3.41
CA GLU A 210 -27.44 -1.36 3.10
C GLU A 210 -26.56 -2.00 4.18
N GLY A 211 -25.50 -2.70 3.79
CA GLY A 211 -24.51 -3.23 4.74
C GLY A 211 -25.06 -4.18 5.81
N GLY A 212 -26.22 -4.82 5.59
CA GLY A 212 -26.90 -5.67 6.59
C GLY A 212 -27.75 -4.89 7.61
N ARG A 213 -27.85 -3.56 7.46
CA ARG A 213 -28.75 -2.69 8.22
C ARG A 213 -30.04 -2.51 7.44
N THR A 214 -31.17 -2.36 8.12
CA THR A 214 -32.46 -2.19 7.45
C THR A 214 -33.26 -1.09 8.11
N ILE A 215 -33.73 -0.14 7.31
CA ILE A 215 -34.69 0.87 7.72
C ILE A 215 -36.01 0.65 7.00
N SER A 216 -37.12 0.99 7.65
CA SER A 216 -38.46 0.87 7.10
C SER A 216 -39.23 2.14 7.41
N VAL A 217 -39.44 2.97 6.39
CA VAL A 217 -40.31 4.15 6.48
C VAL A 217 -41.71 3.71 6.14
N ASP A 218 -42.60 3.66 7.14
CA ASP A 218 -43.99 3.23 6.97
C ASP A 218 -44.97 4.31 7.45
N LEU A 219 -45.79 4.83 6.53
CA LEU A 219 -46.82 5.83 6.82
C LEU A 219 -47.91 5.34 7.77
N LYS A 220 -48.08 4.02 7.92
CA LYS A 220 -49.01 3.43 8.89
C LYS A 220 -48.56 3.65 10.33
N ASN A 221 -47.26 3.52 10.55
CA ASN A 221 -46.66 3.51 11.89
C ASN A 221 -46.07 4.88 12.28
N ASN A 222 -45.83 5.78 11.32
CA ASN A 222 -45.32 7.13 11.56
C ASN A 222 -46.45 8.17 11.59
N ASN A 223 -47.02 8.39 12.78
CA ASN A 223 -48.15 9.32 12.96
C ASN A 223 -47.77 10.77 12.59
N ASP A 224 -46.56 11.23 12.90
CA ASP A 224 -46.13 12.62 12.61
C ASP A 224 -46.00 12.85 11.09
N LEU A 225 -45.36 11.91 10.38
CA LEU A 225 -45.24 11.97 8.92
C LEU A 225 -46.64 11.93 8.27
N ARG A 226 -47.52 11.05 8.74
CA ARG A 226 -48.89 10.92 8.23
C ARG A 226 -49.68 12.21 8.43
N ASP A 227 -49.66 12.80 9.63
CA ASP A 227 -50.41 14.01 9.96
C ASP A 227 -49.95 15.20 9.11
N LYS A 228 -48.64 15.33 8.87
CA LYS A 228 -48.08 16.36 7.96
C LYS A 228 -48.53 16.18 6.52
N ILE A 229 -48.54 14.94 6.02
CA ILE A 229 -49.01 14.61 4.67
C ILE A 229 -50.52 14.83 4.53
N GLU A 230 -51.30 14.52 5.56
CA GLU A 230 -52.74 14.80 5.62
C GLU A 230 -53.03 16.29 5.48
N LEU A 231 -52.30 17.14 6.22
CA LEU A 231 -52.43 18.59 6.13
C LEU A 231 -52.13 19.12 4.73
N LEU A 232 -51.05 18.64 4.12
CA LEU A 232 -50.65 18.98 2.75
C LEU A 232 -51.72 18.54 1.76
N THR A 233 -52.20 17.30 1.85
CA THR A 233 -53.23 16.73 0.96
C THR A 233 -54.57 17.45 1.10
N ALA A 234 -54.98 17.80 2.32
CA ALA A 234 -56.21 18.56 2.59
C ALA A 234 -56.12 20.01 2.09
N SER A 235 -54.94 20.61 2.08
CA SER A 235 -54.71 21.94 1.49
C SER A 235 -54.84 21.92 -0.04
N ALA A 236 -54.31 20.87 -0.70
CA ALA A 236 -54.42 20.70 -2.15
C ALA A 236 -55.87 20.48 -2.60
N LYS A 237 -56.60 19.60 -1.89
CA LYS A 237 -58.03 19.33 -2.16
C LYS A 237 -58.91 20.58 -2.04
N ARG A 238 -58.54 21.54 -1.18
CA ARG A 238 -59.25 22.83 -1.03
C ARG A 238 -58.91 23.85 -2.12
N ASN A 239 -57.66 23.90 -2.57
CA ASN A 239 -57.21 24.86 -3.58
C ASN A 239 -57.56 24.44 -5.02
N GLY A 240 -57.67 23.14 -5.31
CA GLY A 240 -58.24 22.57 -6.55
C GLY A 240 -57.51 22.87 -7.87
N THR A 241 -56.44 23.67 -7.86
CA THR A 241 -55.68 24.04 -9.06
C THR A 241 -54.60 22.99 -9.39
N PRO A 242 -54.31 22.73 -10.67
CA PRO A 242 -53.22 21.83 -11.08
C PRO A 242 -51.87 22.22 -10.47
N GLU A 243 -51.58 23.52 -10.35
CA GLU A 243 -50.33 24.03 -9.78
C GLU A 243 -50.24 23.80 -8.27
N ALA A 244 -51.37 23.90 -7.54
CA ALA A 244 -51.40 23.56 -6.12
C ALA A 244 -51.18 22.06 -5.91
N ARG A 245 -51.75 21.21 -6.76
CA ARG A 245 -51.56 19.77 -6.71
C ARG A 245 -50.09 19.37 -6.90
N VAL A 246 -49.42 19.88 -7.93
CA VAL A 246 -48.00 19.57 -8.20
C VAL A 246 -47.10 20.04 -7.04
N ARG A 247 -47.33 21.24 -6.49
CA ARG A 247 -46.57 21.73 -5.33
C ARG A 247 -46.77 20.86 -4.09
N THR A 248 -47.97 20.33 -3.89
CA THR A 248 -48.26 19.46 -2.75
C THR A 248 -47.65 18.07 -2.92
N GLU A 249 -47.74 17.46 -4.10
CA GLU A 249 -47.07 16.20 -4.44
C GLU A 249 -45.55 16.30 -4.16
N ARG A 250 -44.93 17.39 -4.62
CA ARG A 250 -43.53 17.72 -4.34
C ARG A 250 -43.23 17.83 -2.85
N GLY A 251 -44.05 18.58 -2.11
CA GLY A 251 -43.86 18.76 -0.66
C GLY A 251 -43.93 17.44 0.10
N ILE A 252 -44.80 16.52 -0.34
CA ILE A 252 -44.91 15.17 0.22
C ILE A 252 -43.66 14.34 -0.09
N GLN A 253 -43.18 14.35 -1.34
CA GLN A 253 -41.95 13.64 -1.70
C GLN A 253 -40.73 14.12 -0.90
N GLN A 254 -40.59 15.44 -0.71
CA GLN A 254 -39.51 16.01 0.09
C GLN A 254 -39.59 15.59 1.56
N LEU A 255 -40.80 15.54 2.11
CA LEU A 255 -41.02 15.11 3.49
C LEU A 255 -40.66 13.62 3.67
N ILE A 256 -41.06 12.77 2.72
CA ILE A 256 -40.73 11.34 2.73
C ILE A 256 -39.21 11.14 2.56
N ALA A 257 -38.58 11.81 1.60
CA ALA A 257 -37.13 11.72 1.39
C ALA A 257 -36.35 12.21 2.63
N TYR A 258 -36.80 13.29 3.28
CA TYR A 258 -36.21 13.79 4.52
C TYR A 258 -36.31 12.76 5.66
N GLU A 259 -37.48 12.13 5.83
CA GLU A 259 -37.65 11.09 6.86
C GLU A 259 -36.80 9.85 6.56
N MET A 260 -36.72 9.45 5.29
CA MET A 260 -35.83 8.36 4.84
C MET A 260 -34.36 8.69 5.13
N GLN A 261 -33.89 9.90 4.81
CA GLN A 261 -32.52 10.36 5.09
C GLN A 261 -32.24 10.31 6.58
N LYS A 262 -33.13 10.88 7.39
CA LYS A 262 -32.98 10.91 8.85
C LYS A 262 -32.86 9.50 9.43
N MET A 263 -33.73 8.57 9.02
CA MET A 263 -33.65 7.18 9.48
C MET A 263 -32.37 6.48 9.01
N ALA A 264 -31.89 6.79 7.80
CA ALA A 264 -30.63 6.27 7.28
C ALA A 264 -29.44 6.75 8.12
N ASP A 265 -29.38 8.05 8.44
CA ASP A 265 -28.34 8.63 9.31
C ASP A 265 -28.41 8.05 10.73
N ASP A 266 -29.60 7.91 11.33
CA ASP A 266 -29.80 7.29 12.65
C ASP A 266 -29.35 5.81 12.67
N ALA A 267 -29.50 5.10 11.54
CA ALA A 267 -29.02 3.74 11.34
C ALA A 267 -27.55 3.69 10.88
N ASN A 268 -26.88 4.84 10.79
CA ASN A 268 -25.50 5.01 10.33
C ASN A 268 -25.25 4.48 8.90
N MET A 269 -26.29 4.39 8.07
CA MET A 269 -26.18 3.95 6.67
C MET A 269 -25.46 4.99 5.82
N GLU A 270 -24.67 4.54 4.85
CA GLU A 270 -23.91 5.44 3.96
C GLU A 270 -24.70 5.87 2.72
N LEU A 271 -25.89 6.42 2.93
CA LEU A 271 -26.79 6.82 1.86
C LEU A 271 -27.14 8.30 1.92
N ASP A 272 -27.17 8.91 0.74
CA ASP A 272 -27.79 10.21 0.48
C ASP A 272 -29.12 9.99 -0.23
N ILE A 273 -30.20 10.48 0.36
CA ILE A 273 -31.57 10.34 -0.10
C ILE A 273 -32.11 11.75 -0.32
N PHE A 274 -32.43 12.06 -1.57
CA PHE A 274 -32.88 13.38 -1.96
C PHE A 274 -33.91 13.30 -3.08
N VAL A 275 -34.66 14.39 -3.26
CA VAL A 275 -35.56 14.52 -4.41
C VAL A 275 -34.77 15.16 -5.55
N TYR A 276 -34.52 14.37 -6.59
CA TYR A 276 -33.90 14.87 -7.80
C TYR A 276 -34.90 15.76 -8.53
N ARG A 277 -34.45 16.99 -8.82
CA ARG A 277 -35.19 17.94 -9.62
C ARG A 277 -34.48 18.10 -10.96
N PRO A 278 -35.05 17.63 -12.07
CA PRO A 278 -34.62 18.03 -13.39
C PRO A 278 -35.08 19.48 -13.59
N ALA A 279 -34.33 20.44 -13.06
CA ALA A 279 -34.54 21.88 -13.14
C ALA A 279 -36.01 22.36 -13.06
N ASP A 280 -36.37 22.98 -11.93
CA ASP A 280 -37.54 23.87 -11.87
C ASP A 280 -37.50 24.86 -13.07
N ASN A 281 -38.37 24.63 -14.05
CA ASN A 281 -38.87 25.58 -15.06
C ASN A 281 -37.89 26.68 -15.52
N LEU A 282 -37.20 26.44 -16.65
CA LEU A 282 -36.87 27.51 -17.60
C LEU A 282 -38.16 28.02 -18.28
N GLY A 283 -39.06 28.59 -17.49
CA GLY A 283 -40.11 29.48 -17.97
C GLY A 283 -39.79 30.92 -17.56
N PRO A 284 -40.32 31.92 -18.25
CA PRO A 284 -39.79 32.51 -19.47
C PRO A 284 -38.49 33.33 -19.25
N PHE A 285 -37.41 32.73 -18.75
CA PHE A 285 -36.11 33.44 -18.68
C PHE A 285 -35.44 33.59 -20.07
N LEU A 286 -35.99 32.99 -21.12
CA LEU A 286 -35.60 33.24 -22.52
C LEU A 286 -36.33 34.44 -23.16
N GLN A 287 -37.17 35.18 -22.44
CA GLN A 287 -37.91 36.30 -23.04
C GLN A 287 -37.20 37.66 -23.00
N ASN A 288 -36.08 37.81 -22.31
CA ASN A 288 -35.31 39.07 -22.35
C ASN A 288 -33.96 38.85 -23.01
N PHE A 289 -33.95 39.14 -24.31
CA PHE A 289 -32.81 39.32 -25.19
C PHE A 289 -31.75 40.24 -24.58
N ASP A 290 -30.51 39.75 -24.50
CA ASP A 290 -29.32 40.46 -25.02
C ASP A 290 -28.02 39.63 -24.98
N THR A 291 -28.04 38.36 -24.53
CA THR A 291 -26.84 37.49 -24.52
C THR A 291 -26.85 36.38 -25.58
N LEU A 292 -27.83 36.36 -26.50
CA LEU A 292 -27.92 35.33 -27.54
C LEU A 292 -26.72 35.36 -28.51
N ASN A 293 -26.05 36.52 -28.68
CA ASN A 293 -24.86 36.63 -29.51
C ASN A 293 -23.61 36.02 -28.87
N ASP A 294 -23.51 36.02 -27.54
CA ASP A 294 -22.37 35.42 -26.84
C ASP A 294 -22.53 33.89 -26.79
N ALA A 295 -23.77 33.41 -26.58
CA ALA A 295 -24.10 31.99 -26.62
C ALA A 295 -23.96 31.39 -28.04
N LEU A 296 -24.35 32.11 -29.10
CA LEU A 296 -24.16 31.65 -30.49
C LEU A 296 -22.68 31.61 -30.92
N THR A 297 -21.83 32.44 -30.29
CA THR A 297 -20.39 32.43 -30.56
C THR A 297 -19.71 31.20 -29.94
N GLU A 298 -20.17 30.74 -28.77
CA GLU A 298 -19.74 29.45 -28.18
C GLU A 298 -20.35 28.23 -28.87
N MET A 299 -21.62 28.28 -29.30
CA MET A 299 -22.28 27.19 -30.03
C MET A 299 -21.63 26.87 -31.40
N SER A 300 -20.72 27.72 -31.90
CA SER A 300 -20.00 27.49 -33.15
C SER A 300 -18.74 26.61 -33.02
N ARG A 301 -18.35 26.21 -31.79
CA ARG A 301 -17.06 25.52 -31.54
C ARG A 301 -17.15 24.00 -31.32
N THR A 302 -18.33 23.40 -31.18
CA THR A 302 -18.47 21.94 -31.01
C THR A 302 -19.76 21.42 -31.66
N PRO A 303 -19.70 20.92 -32.91
CA PRO A 303 -20.83 20.26 -33.55
C PRO A 303 -20.77 18.75 -33.26
N GLY A 304 -21.61 18.27 -32.34
CA GLY A 304 -21.68 16.84 -32.04
C GLY A 304 -22.84 16.47 -31.14
N GLU A 305 -23.95 16.03 -31.76
CA GLU A 305 -24.97 15.12 -31.22
C GLU A 305 -25.74 15.52 -29.95
N ILE A 306 -26.74 16.39 -30.13
CA ILE A 306 -27.94 16.38 -29.29
C ILE A 306 -28.92 15.41 -29.94
N ASN A 307 -28.91 14.15 -29.53
CA ASN A 307 -30.00 13.22 -29.81
C ASN A 307 -30.63 12.76 -28.49
N ASN A 308 -31.91 13.09 -28.37
CA ASN A 308 -32.85 12.78 -27.28
C ASN A 308 -32.66 13.57 -25.98
N PHE A 309 -33.20 14.78 -26.01
CA PHE A 309 -33.82 15.38 -24.83
C PHE A 309 -34.77 14.36 -24.17
N ILE A 310 -34.39 13.79 -23.03
CA ILE A 310 -35.35 13.20 -22.08
C ILE A 310 -36.02 14.37 -21.36
N THR A 311 -36.87 15.10 -22.07
CA THR A 311 -37.85 16.01 -21.45
C THR A 311 -39.00 15.15 -20.93
N GLY A 312 -38.79 14.51 -19.78
CA GLY A 312 -39.80 13.63 -19.19
C GLY A 312 -39.50 13.07 -17.80
N LEU A 313 -38.43 13.53 -17.11
CA LEU A 313 -38.23 13.13 -15.72
C LEU A 313 -39.11 14.02 -14.83
N ASP A 314 -40.08 13.42 -14.16
CA ASP A 314 -40.78 14.05 -13.04
C ASP A 314 -39.78 14.25 -11.86
N GLU A 315 -40.14 15.08 -10.86
CA GLU A 315 -39.37 15.13 -9.60
C GLU A 315 -39.46 13.77 -8.90
N VAL A 316 -38.32 13.09 -8.73
CA VAL A 316 -38.27 11.70 -8.26
C VAL A 316 -37.35 11.56 -7.06
N ILE A 317 -37.62 10.58 -6.21
CA ILE A 317 -36.73 10.24 -5.09
C ILE A 317 -35.51 9.50 -5.65
N VAL A 318 -34.33 9.94 -5.27
CA VAL A 318 -33.05 9.31 -5.59
C VAL A 318 -32.37 8.92 -4.29
N LEU A 319 -31.88 7.68 -4.26
CA LEU A 319 -31.02 7.16 -3.22
C LEU A 319 -29.64 6.95 -3.86
N ARG A 320 -28.58 7.45 -3.23
CA ARG A 320 -27.21 7.35 -3.72
C ARG A 320 -26.30 6.92 -2.59
N HIS A 321 -25.37 6.01 -2.87
CA HIS A 321 -24.35 5.61 -1.92
C HIS A 321 -23.29 6.70 -1.76
N ARG A 322 -22.78 6.95 -0.55
CA ARG A 322 -21.72 7.96 -0.29
C ARG A 322 -20.36 7.53 -0.86
N GLN A 323 -20.03 6.24 -0.75
CA GLN A 323 -18.82 5.67 -1.36
C GLN A 323 -18.94 5.46 -2.88
N PHE A 324 -17.82 5.68 -3.57
CA PHE A 324 -17.65 5.45 -4.99
C PHE A 324 -17.20 4.01 -5.28
N GLY A 325 -17.49 3.54 -6.49
CA GLY A 325 -16.97 2.27 -7.01
C GLY A 325 -18.03 1.23 -7.26
N SER A 326 -17.61 0.05 -7.70
CA SER A 326 -18.52 -1.06 -8.00
C SER A 326 -18.94 -1.89 -6.79
N ASP A 327 -18.15 -1.84 -5.71
CA ASP A 327 -18.39 -2.64 -4.50
C ASP A 327 -19.58 -2.13 -3.66
N PRO A 328 -19.75 -0.81 -3.43
CA PRO A 328 -20.85 -0.32 -2.59
C PRO A 328 -22.21 -0.52 -3.26
N GLY A 329 -23.20 -0.92 -2.48
CA GLY A 329 -24.54 -1.15 -2.99
C GLY A 329 -25.59 -1.33 -1.89
N PHE A 330 -26.84 -1.11 -2.26
CA PHE A 330 -28.00 -1.25 -1.40
C PHE A 330 -29.18 -1.84 -2.16
N THR A 331 -30.18 -2.32 -1.42
CA THR A 331 -31.48 -2.71 -1.98
C THR A 331 -32.57 -1.82 -1.43
N VAL A 332 -33.60 -1.58 -2.24
CA VAL A 332 -34.80 -0.87 -1.83
C VAL A 332 -36.04 -1.66 -2.26
N SER A 333 -37.08 -1.63 -1.44
CA SER A 333 -38.42 -2.06 -1.84
C SER A 333 -39.44 -0.99 -1.46
N SER A 334 -40.57 -1.01 -2.18
CA SER A 334 -41.72 -0.18 -1.84
C SER A 334 -42.99 -1.01 -1.96
N THR A 335 -44.02 -0.62 -1.22
CA THR A 335 -45.37 -1.15 -1.43
C THR A 335 -45.99 -0.71 -2.76
N LEU A 336 -45.44 0.33 -3.40
CA LEU A 336 -45.88 0.81 -4.71
C LEU A 336 -45.34 -0.08 -5.84
N GLU A 337 -46.23 -0.55 -6.71
CA GLU A 337 -45.85 -1.31 -7.90
C GLU A 337 -45.11 -0.41 -8.90
N ASN A 338 -44.06 -0.95 -9.52
CA ASN A 338 -43.22 -0.26 -10.52
C ASN A 338 -42.57 1.06 -10.05
N TYR A 339 -42.42 1.28 -8.74
CA TYR A 339 -41.86 2.55 -8.24
C TYR A 339 -40.33 2.64 -8.35
N PHE A 340 -39.61 1.52 -8.18
CA PHE A 340 -38.14 1.46 -8.33
C PHE A 340 -37.69 0.63 -9.55
N GLY A 341 -38.51 0.60 -10.60
CA GLY A 341 -38.20 -0.09 -11.85
C GLY A 341 -39.43 -0.59 -12.58
N GLU A 342 -39.28 -0.93 -13.86
CA GLU A 342 -40.38 -1.50 -14.65
C GLU A 342 -40.61 -2.98 -14.31
N ASN A 343 -41.88 -3.40 -14.23
CA ASN A 343 -42.33 -4.77 -13.93
C ASN A 343 -41.96 -5.28 -12.52
N ILE A 344 -41.79 -4.38 -11.56
CA ILE A 344 -41.48 -4.72 -10.16
C ILE A 344 -42.78 -4.76 -9.34
N LYS A 345 -43.00 -5.86 -8.61
CA LYS A 345 -44.19 -6.02 -7.76
C LYS A 345 -44.03 -5.27 -6.43
N SER A 346 -45.17 -5.04 -5.78
CA SER A 346 -45.21 -4.51 -4.41
C SER A 346 -44.35 -5.36 -3.45
N ASN A 347 -43.54 -4.70 -2.63
CA ASN A 347 -42.59 -5.26 -1.65
C ASN A 347 -41.46 -6.13 -2.23
N GLU A 348 -41.25 -6.11 -3.54
CA GLU A 348 -40.11 -6.76 -4.17
C GLU A 348 -38.84 -5.90 -3.99
N ALA A 349 -37.76 -6.52 -3.52
CA ALA A 349 -36.49 -5.85 -3.31
C ALA A 349 -35.73 -5.70 -4.63
N VAL A 350 -35.34 -4.46 -4.94
CA VAL A 350 -34.59 -4.10 -6.15
C VAL A 350 -33.19 -3.69 -5.74
N PHE A 351 -32.19 -4.18 -6.46
CA PHE A 351 -30.81 -3.75 -6.31
C PHE A 351 -30.60 -2.39 -6.95
N SER A 352 -29.87 -1.52 -6.26
CA SER A 352 -29.30 -0.30 -6.83
C SER A 352 -28.46 -0.60 -8.08
N VAL A 353 -28.44 0.37 -9.00
CA VAL A 353 -27.50 0.35 -10.12
C VAL A 353 -26.10 0.49 -9.52
N PRO A 354 -25.19 -0.47 -9.75
CA PRO A 354 -23.86 -0.42 -9.18
C PRO A 354 -23.10 0.79 -9.72
N GLY A 355 -22.27 1.38 -8.87
CA GLY A 355 -21.29 2.36 -9.32
C GLY A 355 -20.21 1.72 -10.18
N ARG A 356 -19.31 2.54 -10.69
CA ARG A 356 -18.14 2.12 -11.46
C ARG A 356 -16.90 2.65 -10.80
N ASP A 357 -15.84 1.86 -10.81
CA ASP A 357 -14.52 2.30 -10.37
C ASP A 357 -13.88 3.24 -11.41
N VAL A 358 -12.89 4.00 -10.96
CA VAL A 358 -12.01 4.75 -11.88
C VAL A 358 -11.26 3.77 -12.77
N GLU A 359 -11.22 4.00 -14.09
CA GLU A 359 -10.42 3.21 -15.03
C GLU A 359 -9.44 4.13 -15.74
N GLY A 360 -8.21 3.67 -15.96
CA GLY A 360 -7.17 4.47 -16.58
C GLY A 360 -5.84 3.75 -16.65
N THR A 361 -4.78 4.52 -16.94
CA THR A 361 -3.41 4.03 -17.04
C THR A 361 -2.44 4.87 -16.24
N ILE A 362 -1.37 4.24 -15.74
CA ILE A 362 -0.23 4.90 -15.08
C ILE A 362 1.07 4.43 -15.75
N GLY A 363 1.79 5.36 -16.37
CA GLY A 363 3.03 5.09 -17.11
C GLY A 363 2.80 4.54 -18.53
N GLY A 364 1.56 4.49 -19.00
CA GLY A 364 1.21 4.03 -20.34
C GLY A 364 1.36 5.11 -21.42
N SER A 365 1.31 4.70 -22.68
CA SER A 365 0.97 5.60 -23.80
C SER A 365 -0.44 5.26 -24.29
N PRO A 366 -1.27 6.27 -24.64
CA PRO A 366 -2.60 6.04 -25.20
C PRO A 366 -2.55 5.11 -26.42
N GLY A 367 -3.38 4.07 -26.45
CA GLY A 367 -3.62 3.26 -27.65
C GLY A 367 -2.69 2.07 -27.91
N ILE A 368 -1.77 1.72 -27.01
CA ILE A 368 -1.00 0.47 -27.11
C ILE A 368 -1.37 -0.44 -25.93
N ASN A 369 -1.99 -1.59 -26.24
CA ASN A 369 -2.21 -2.68 -25.29
C ASN A 369 -0.85 -3.24 -24.82
N GLY A 370 -0.26 -2.60 -23.81
CA GLY A 370 0.96 -3.08 -23.17
C GLY A 370 1.85 -1.94 -22.66
N GLY A 371 1.58 -1.46 -21.46
CA GLY A 371 2.54 -0.61 -20.74
C GLY A 371 2.01 0.02 -19.45
N GLY A 372 0.75 0.48 -19.45
CA GLY A 372 0.19 1.29 -18.36
C GLY A 372 -1.01 0.70 -17.64
N ALA A 373 -1.19 -0.62 -17.62
CA ALA A 373 -2.36 -1.20 -16.94
C ALA A 373 -2.42 -0.73 -15.48
N ALA A 374 -3.54 -0.15 -15.08
CA ALA A 374 -3.81 0.23 -13.71
C ALA A 374 -5.14 -0.39 -13.26
N MET A 375 -5.26 -0.63 -11.97
CA MET A 375 -6.42 -1.23 -11.32
C MET A 375 -7.16 -0.14 -10.57
N GLY A 376 -8.43 0.03 -10.90
CA GLY A 376 -9.34 0.92 -10.19
C GLY A 376 -9.97 0.27 -8.97
N ARG A 377 -10.18 1.05 -7.92
CA ARG A 377 -11.11 0.74 -6.83
C ARG A 377 -11.68 2.04 -6.28
N GLY A 378 -12.99 2.26 -6.46
CA GLY A 378 -13.61 3.55 -6.17
C GLY A 378 -12.90 4.67 -6.93
N GLN A 379 -12.40 5.67 -6.21
CA GLN A 379 -11.63 6.79 -6.78
C GLN A 379 -10.13 6.54 -6.89
N PHE A 380 -9.64 5.38 -6.44
CA PHE A 380 -8.21 5.08 -6.39
C PHE A 380 -7.79 4.29 -7.62
N LEU A 381 -6.71 4.74 -8.26
CA LEU A 381 -6.10 4.08 -9.40
C LEU A 381 -4.68 3.64 -9.01
N THR A 382 -4.41 2.34 -9.09
CA THR A 382 -3.12 1.74 -8.71
C THR A 382 -2.46 1.07 -9.91
N GLY A 383 -1.18 1.34 -10.18
CA GLY A 383 -0.47 0.68 -11.27
C GLY A 383 -0.38 -0.84 -11.07
N ALA A 384 -0.76 -1.60 -12.09
CA ALA A 384 -0.83 -3.05 -12.02
C ALA A 384 0.57 -3.70 -11.92
N PRO A 385 0.68 -4.91 -11.36
CA PRO A 385 1.94 -5.65 -11.32
C PRO A 385 2.56 -5.81 -12.71
N GLY A 386 3.85 -5.47 -12.85
CA GLY A 386 4.57 -5.50 -14.12
C GLY A 386 4.37 -4.30 -15.04
N ALA A 387 3.48 -3.36 -14.72
CA ALA A 387 3.35 -2.09 -15.44
C ALA A 387 4.49 -1.11 -15.11
N GLU A 388 4.66 -0.05 -15.89
CA GLU A 388 5.66 0.98 -15.57
C GLU A 388 5.32 1.70 -14.25
N GLY A 389 4.05 2.01 -14.02
CA GLY A 389 3.54 2.61 -12.79
C GLY A 389 3.30 1.63 -11.64
N GLU A 390 3.81 0.40 -11.68
CA GLU A 390 3.62 -0.61 -10.63
C GLU A 390 3.90 -0.03 -9.24
N GLY A 391 3.01 -0.29 -8.29
CA GLY A 391 3.15 0.16 -6.89
C GLY A 391 2.78 1.62 -6.64
N VAL A 392 2.46 2.41 -7.68
CA VAL A 392 2.01 3.80 -7.53
C VAL A 392 0.49 3.84 -7.43
N THR A 393 -0.04 4.54 -6.43
CA THR A 393 -1.47 4.79 -6.27
C THR A 393 -1.76 6.28 -6.25
N ILE A 394 -2.77 6.66 -7.01
CA ILE A 394 -3.30 8.03 -7.08
C ILE A 394 -4.81 8.00 -6.83
N LYS A 395 -5.34 9.11 -6.34
CA LYS A 395 -6.78 9.33 -6.23
C LYS A 395 -7.20 10.31 -7.32
N TYR A 396 -8.31 10.03 -7.98
CA TYR A 396 -8.94 10.94 -8.92
C TYR A 396 -10.26 11.45 -8.34
N GLY A 397 -10.30 12.75 -8.05
CA GLY A 397 -11.38 13.41 -7.31
C GLY A 397 -12.50 13.99 -8.15
N GLU A 398 -12.35 14.08 -9.48
CA GLU A 398 -13.43 14.56 -10.34
C GLU A 398 -14.55 13.50 -10.41
N THR A 399 -15.79 13.98 -10.47
CA THR A 399 -16.99 13.14 -10.45
C THR A 399 -17.94 13.55 -11.57
N THR A 400 -18.81 12.63 -11.99
CA THR A 400 -19.95 12.97 -12.87
C THR A 400 -21.13 13.57 -12.09
N ASP A 401 -20.98 13.82 -10.79
CA ASP A 401 -22.05 14.46 -10.03
C ASP A 401 -22.25 15.90 -10.56
N ASP A 402 -23.51 16.28 -10.77
CA ASP A 402 -23.84 17.60 -11.31
C ASP A 402 -23.32 18.74 -10.42
N VAL A 403 -22.65 19.70 -11.03
CA VAL A 403 -22.18 20.90 -10.33
C VAL A 403 -23.25 21.99 -10.44
N ILE A 404 -23.74 22.45 -9.29
CA ILE A 404 -24.71 23.54 -9.18
C ILE A 404 -23.98 24.83 -8.80
N TYR A 405 -23.99 25.81 -9.69
CA TYR A 405 -23.47 27.15 -9.44
C TYR A 405 -24.58 28.07 -8.96
N GLU A 406 -24.36 28.74 -7.83
CA GLU A 406 -25.21 29.86 -7.39
C GLU A 406 -24.82 31.14 -8.15
N ILE A 407 -25.69 31.61 -9.03
CA ILE A 407 -25.47 32.87 -9.75
C ILE A 407 -25.91 34.02 -8.85
N PHE A 408 -24.94 34.80 -8.34
CA PHE A 408 -25.22 36.00 -7.55
C PHE A 408 -25.40 37.24 -8.42
N LYS A 409 -26.53 37.96 -8.29
CA LYS A 409 -26.68 39.31 -8.83
C LYS A 409 -26.06 40.32 -7.88
N ARG A 410 -24.90 40.84 -8.26
CA ARG A 410 -24.13 41.83 -7.48
C ARG A 410 -24.89 43.15 -7.25
N SER A 411 -25.83 43.50 -8.13
CA SER A 411 -26.65 44.72 -8.02
C SER A 411 -27.74 44.64 -6.94
N GLU A 412 -28.15 43.43 -6.55
CA GLU A 412 -29.28 43.21 -5.63
C GLU A 412 -28.89 42.43 -4.38
N ASN A 413 -27.62 41.99 -4.29
CA ASN A 413 -27.08 41.14 -3.23
C ASN A 413 -27.98 39.90 -2.95
N LYS A 414 -28.48 39.29 -4.03
CA LYS A 414 -29.37 38.13 -4.00
C LYS A 414 -28.94 37.09 -5.03
N VAL A 415 -29.13 35.82 -4.69
CA VAL A 415 -29.01 34.69 -5.63
C VAL A 415 -30.06 34.88 -6.72
N ALA A 416 -29.60 35.05 -7.95
CA ALA A 416 -30.38 35.33 -9.14
C ALA A 416 -30.84 34.05 -9.87
N GLY A 417 -30.19 32.93 -9.61
CA GLY A 417 -30.54 31.63 -10.18
C GLY A 417 -29.50 30.57 -9.84
N LEU A 418 -29.81 29.32 -10.21
CA LEU A 418 -28.90 28.19 -10.13
C LEU A 418 -28.57 27.75 -11.55
N PHE A 419 -27.29 27.56 -11.86
CA PHE A 419 -26.84 26.99 -13.14
C PHE A 419 -26.30 25.59 -12.88
N ARG A 420 -26.87 24.60 -13.57
CA ARG A 420 -26.43 23.21 -13.50
C ARG A 420 -25.62 22.89 -14.75
N ARG A 421 -24.43 22.36 -14.57
CA ARG A 421 -23.65 21.75 -15.65
C ARG A 421 -23.76 20.24 -15.52
N GLU A 422 -24.37 19.59 -16.51
CA GLU A 422 -24.30 18.14 -16.66
C GLU A 422 -22.89 17.77 -17.11
N ILE A 423 -22.25 16.88 -16.36
CA ILE A 423 -20.86 16.48 -16.59
C ILE A 423 -20.87 15.01 -16.97
N ASN A 424 -20.58 14.73 -18.24
CA ASN A 424 -20.47 13.36 -18.73
C ASN A 424 -19.03 12.88 -18.65
N ASN A 425 -18.83 11.56 -18.55
CA ASN A 425 -17.50 10.96 -18.53
C ASN A 425 -16.63 11.44 -19.70
N GLU A 426 -17.19 11.48 -20.92
CA GLU A 426 -16.53 11.94 -22.14
C GLU A 426 -16.11 13.43 -22.10
N THR A 427 -16.70 14.23 -21.21
CA THR A 427 -16.29 15.64 -21.01
C THR A 427 -15.20 15.83 -19.97
N LEU A 428 -14.99 14.81 -19.12
CA LEU A 428 -13.99 14.86 -18.04
C LEU A 428 -12.67 14.21 -18.47
N VAL A 429 -12.75 13.09 -19.21
CA VAL A 429 -11.62 12.18 -19.42
C VAL A 429 -11.67 11.53 -20.80
N GLY A 430 -10.53 11.04 -21.28
CA GLY A 430 -10.46 10.14 -22.46
C GLY A 430 -9.80 10.72 -23.73
N ASP A 431 -9.64 12.05 -23.83
CA ASP A 431 -9.09 12.68 -25.03
C ASP A 431 -7.60 13.07 -24.93
N ASP A 432 -7.11 13.36 -23.72
CA ASP A 432 -5.75 13.84 -23.46
C ASP A 432 -5.15 13.21 -22.19
N VAL A 433 -3.85 13.42 -21.97
CA VAL A 433 -3.17 13.05 -20.72
C VAL A 433 -3.69 13.92 -19.57
N ASP A 434 -4.33 13.31 -18.57
CA ASP A 434 -4.90 14.01 -17.41
C ASP A 434 -3.83 14.55 -16.46
N GLY A 435 -2.67 13.89 -16.42
CA GLY A 435 -1.56 14.36 -15.60
C GLY A 435 -0.30 13.51 -15.63
N PHE A 436 0.61 13.82 -14.71
CA PHE A 436 1.88 13.16 -14.54
C PHE A 436 2.15 12.86 -13.08
N VAL A 437 2.67 11.67 -12.79
CA VAL A 437 3.20 11.30 -11.47
C VAL A 437 4.71 11.27 -11.52
N HIS A 438 5.36 11.97 -10.60
CA HIS A 438 6.80 11.85 -10.38
C HIS A 438 7.03 11.07 -9.09
N VAL A 439 7.82 10.00 -9.16
CA VAL A 439 8.10 9.11 -8.02
C VAL A 439 9.59 9.10 -7.72
N SER A 440 9.94 9.21 -6.45
CA SER A 440 11.28 9.04 -5.91
C SER A 440 11.30 7.81 -4.99
N GLN A 441 11.99 6.75 -5.41
CA GLN A 441 12.09 5.52 -4.64
C GLN A 441 13.25 5.58 -3.65
N ASN A 442 12.98 6.00 -2.41
CA ASN A 442 13.99 6.12 -1.35
C ASN A 442 13.89 5.01 -0.28
N SER A 443 13.12 3.94 -0.54
CA SER A 443 13.02 2.77 0.34
C SER A 443 14.36 2.26 0.81
N LEU A 444 14.39 1.74 2.04
CA LEU A 444 15.57 1.08 2.59
C LEU A 444 15.87 -0.18 1.79
N VAL A 445 17.13 -0.34 1.37
CA VAL A 445 17.57 -1.50 0.59
C VAL A 445 18.54 -2.34 1.40
N PHE A 446 18.21 -3.61 1.59
CA PHE A 446 19.01 -4.56 2.35
C PHE A 446 19.58 -5.65 1.44
N GLN A 447 20.90 -5.78 1.42
CA GLN A 447 21.61 -6.90 0.80
C GLN A 447 21.58 -8.08 1.77
N ILE A 448 20.56 -8.93 1.62
CA ILE A 448 20.28 -10.05 2.53
C ILE A 448 20.93 -11.36 2.07
N GLY A 449 21.62 -11.39 0.94
CA GLY A 449 22.29 -12.61 0.46
C GLY A 449 23.73 -12.36 0.00
N PRO A 450 24.54 -13.42 -0.17
CA PRO A 450 25.92 -13.31 -0.60
C PRO A 450 26.10 -12.88 -2.07
N ASN A 451 25.06 -13.02 -2.91
CA ASN A 451 25.15 -12.82 -4.35
C ASN A 451 24.49 -11.51 -4.82
N GLN A 452 24.93 -11.01 -5.98
CA GLN A 452 24.35 -9.83 -6.62
C GLN A 452 22.84 -9.98 -6.80
N GLY A 453 22.09 -8.92 -6.48
CA GLY A 453 20.64 -8.86 -6.69
C GLY A 453 19.81 -9.53 -5.60
N GLN A 454 20.43 -10.15 -4.58
CA GLN A 454 19.73 -10.67 -3.40
C GLN A 454 19.37 -9.54 -2.41
N LEU A 455 18.53 -8.63 -2.91
CA LEU A 455 18.08 -7.43 -2.24
C LEU A 455 16.64 -7.61 -1.72
N ARG A 456 16.34 -6.90 -0.65
CA ARG A 456 14.97 -6.65 -0.18
C ARG A 456 14.80 -5.18 0.13
N ARG A 457 13.60 -4.67 -0.13
CA ARG A 457 13.23 -3.28 0.12
C ARG A 457 12.12 -3.21 1.15
N ILE A 458 12.06 -2.07 1.83
CA ILE A 458 10.94 -1.69 2.69
C ILE A 458 10.85 -0.16 2.71
N SER A 459 9.65 0.35 2.49
CA SER A 459 9.33 1.76 2.71
C SER A 459 9.09 2.01 4.20
N VAL A 460 9.66 3.08 4.72
CA VAL A 460 9.35 3.58 6.07
C VAL A 460 8.78 4.98 5.93
N GLU A 461 7.48 5.09 6.17
CA GLU A 461 6.71 6.31 6.08
C GLU A 461 7.03 7.29 7.22
N SER A 462 6.59 8.54 7.06
CA SER A 462 6.80 9.57 8.07
C SER A 462 5.79 9.42 9.20
N ILE A 463 6.23 9.64 10.43
CA ILE A 463 5.35 9.83 11.59
C ILE A 463 5.23 11.29 12.01
N ASN A 464 5.76 12.22 11.21
CA ASN A 464 5.58 13.65 11.45
C ASN A 464 4.06 13.95 11.45
N PRO A 465 3.51 14.66 12.46
CA PRO A 465 2.10 15.05 12.48
C PRO A 465 1.61 15.79 11.24
N GLU A 466 2.49 16.43 10.48
CA GLU A 466 2.17 17.09 9.19
C GLU A 466 1.90 16.09 8.05
N GLU A 467 2.34 14.84 8.21
CA GLU A 467 2.24 13.77 7.21
C GLU A 467 1.20 12.70 7.59
N LEU A 468 0.74 12.67 8.83
CA LEU A 468 -0.26 11.72 9.33
C LEU A 468 -1.69 12.25 9.16
N SER A 469 -2.63 11.32 8.89
CA SER A 469 -4.08 11.59 8.77
C SER A 469 -4.46 12.63 7.73
N LYS A 470 -3.81 12.59 6.56
CA LYS A 470 -4.13 13.47 5.43
C LYS A 470 -5.43 13.06 4.73
N GLY A 471 -6.16 14.04 4.23
CA GLY A 471 -7.31 13.83 3.35
C GLY A 471 -8.58 13.33 4.06
N ILE A 472 -8.66 13.47 5.39
CA ILE A 472 -9.86 13.16 6.17
C ILE A 472 -10.79 14.37 6.17
N GLU A 473 -11.99 14.21 5.61
CA GLU A 473 -13.03 15.24 5.64
C GLU A 473 -13.53 15.45 7.07
N ASN A 474 -13.59 16.70 7.50
CA ASN A 474 -14.00 17.11 8.85
C ASN A 474 -14.54 18.54 8.82
N ASN A 475 -15.36 18.93 9.81
CA ASN A 475 -16.03 20.23 9.82
C ASN A 475 -15.07 21.38 10.19
N SER A 476 -14.04 21.08 10.99
CA SER A 476 -13.03 22.01 11.48
C SER A 476 -11.94 22.35 10.44
N ASN A 477 -11.98 21.71 9.26
CA ASN A 477 -11.01 21.87 8.17
C ASN A 477 -9.55 21.52 8.53
N PHE A 478 -9.34 20.65 9.51
CA PHE A 478 -8.01 20.14 9.85
C PHE A 478 -7.45 19.33 8.69
N ARG A 479 -6.20 19.62 8.28
CA ARG A 479 -5.57 18.92 7.14
C ARG A 479 -4.70 17.73 7.55
N SER A 480 -4.26 17.72 8.81
CA SER A 480 -3.36 16.72 9.37
C SER A 480 -3.36 16.80 10.89
N LEU A 481 -2.72 15.83 11.55
CA LEU A 481 -2.52 15.86 13.01
C LEU A 481 -1.77 17.11 13.52
N ALA A 482 -1.06 17.84 12.67
CA ALA A 482 -0.37 19.06 13.10
C ALA A 482 -1.31 20.24 13.40
N GLU A 483 -2.55 20.19 12.92
CA GLU A 483 -3.53 21.28 12.99
C GLU A 483 -4.65 21.02 14.00
N ILE A 484 -4.67 19.86 14.67
CA ILE A 484 -5.75 19.50 15.59
C ILE A 484 -5.82 20.44 16.78
N ASP A 485 -7.04 20.74 17.19
CA ASP A 485 -7.32 21.39 18.46
C ASP A 485 -8.53 20.77 19.15
N VAL A 486 -8.60 20.98 20.47
CA VAL A 486 -9.64 20.40 21.34
C VAL A 486 -10.32 21.51 22.16
N LEU A 487 -10.40 22.72 21.61
CA LEU A 487 -10.90 23.90 22.32
C LEU A 487 -12.43 24.00 22.32
N ASP A 488 -13.09 23.23 21.48
CA ASP A 488 -14.55 23.07 21.48
C ASP A 488 -14.96 21.63 21.15
N ALA A 489 -16.24 21.33 21.33
CA ALA A 489 -16.75 19.98 21.19
C ALA A 489 -16.70 19.46 19.74
N GLU A 490 -16.88 20.34 18.74
CA GLU A 490 -16.81 19.95 17.33
C GLU A 490 -15.36 19.66 16.92
N ALA A 491 -14.44 20.57 17.24
CA ALA A 491 -13.01 20.38 17.05
C ALA A 491 -12.47 19.13 17.75
N ALA A 492 -12.95 18.84 18.96
CA ALA A 492 -12.59 17.62 19.68
C ALA A 492 -13.09 16.33 19.00
N GLN A 493 -14.30 16.34 18.41
CA GLN A 493 -14.81 15.21 17.62
C GLN A 493 -14.02 15.02 16.33
N ASP A 494 -13.71 16.11 15.62
CA ASP A 494 -12.88 16.05 14.42
C ASP A 494 -11.45 15.57 14.75
N THR A 495 -10.90 15.98 15.88
CA THR A 495 -9.63 15.46 16.40
C THR A 495 -9.67 13.95 16.64
N LEU A 496 -10.78 13.41 17.15
CA LEU A 496 -10.93 11.96 17.31
C LEU A 496 -10.83 11.24 15.96
N LEU A 497 -11.50 11.75 14.93
CA LEU A 497 -11.43 11.18 13.58
C LEU A 497 -9.99 11.15 13.05
N LEU A 498 -9.27 12.26 13.18
CA LEU A 498 -7.88 12.34 12.70
C LEU A 498 -6.93 11.46 13.54
N VAL A 499 -7.10 11.40 14.86
CA VAL A 499 -6.24 10.57 15.72
C VAL A 499 -6.51 9.08 15.50
N ASP A 500 -7.76 8.67 15.33
CA ASP A 500 -8.10 7.28 15.01
C ASP A 500 -7.46 6.85 13.68
N GLN A 501 -7.52 7.70 12.64
CA GLN A 501 -6.81 7.44 11.39
C GLN A 501 -5.29 7.32 11.59
N ALA A 502 -4.67 8.18 12.39
CA ALA A 502 -3.23 8.09 12.64
C ALA A 502 -2.84 6.82 13.39
N ILE A 503 -3.69 6.34 14.30
CA ILE A 503 -3.50 5.06 14.99
C ILE A 503 -3.51 3.93 13.97
N ASP A 504 -4.42 3.96 13.00
CA ASP A 504 -4.50 2.97 11.94
C ASP A 504 -3.29 3.05 10.99
N ASP A 505 -2.85 4.25 10.60
CA ASP A 505 -1.65 4.48 9.79
C ASP A 505 -0.41 3.86 10.47
N VAL A 506 -0.16 4.21 11.74
CA VAL A 506 0.98 3.71 12.51
C VAL A 506 0.86 2.21 12.78
N SER A 507 -0.34 1.69 13.00
CA SER A 507 -0.57 0.25 13.16
C SER A 507 -0.25 -0.52 11.89
N THR A 508 -0.61 0.03 10.73
CA THR A 508 -0.29 -0.53 9.41
C THR A 508 1.21 -0.50 9.16
N MET A 509 1.90 0.61 9.45
CA MET A 509 3.36 0.70 9.36
C MET A 509 4.05 -0.38 10.22
N ARG A 510 3.60 -0.56 11.47
CA ARG A 510 4.13 -1.60 12.37
C ARG A 510 3.87 -3.01 11.85
N GLY A 511 2.68 -3.26 11.31
CA GLY A 511 2.33 -4.53 10.68
C GLY A 511 3.25 -4.87 9.50
N ASN A 512 3.51 -3.88 8.63
CA ASN A 512 4.40 -4.01 7.48
C ASN A 512 5.84 -4.29 7.91
N LEU A 513 6.37 -3.54 8.89
CA LEU A 513 7.70 -3.77 9.44
C LEU A 513 7.85 -5.14 10.10
N GLY A 514 6.86 -5.57 10.90
CA GLY A 514 6.86 -6.87 11.54
C GLY A 514 6.81 -8.02 10.54
N SER A 515 5.98 -7.89 9.49
CA SER A 515 5.95 -8.85 8.38
C SER A 515 7.29 -8.92 7.65
N PHE A 516 7.90 -7.76 7.35
CA PHE A 516 9.20 -7.69 6.70
C PHE A 516 10.31 -8.34 7.54
N GLN A 517 10.39 -8.02 8.83
CA GLN A 517 11.37 -8.62 9.73
C GLN A 517 11.24 -10.14 9.77
N ARG A 518 10.04 -10.66 10.01
CA ARG A 518 9.80 -12.10 10.16
C ARG A 518 9.99 -12.86 8.85
N ASN A 519 9.33 -12.41 7.78
CA ASN A 519 9.22 -13.16 6.54
C ASN A 519 10.42 -12.95 5.61
N ALA A 520 11.03 -11.77 5.61
CA ALA A 520 12.16 -11.46 4.73
C ALA A 520 13.51 -11.60 5.43
N LEU A 521 13.66 -11.06 6.65
CA LEU A 521 14.97 -11.03 7.32
C LEU A 521 15.25 -12.30 8.14
N GLU A 522 14.37 -12.67 9.08
CA GLU A 522 14.59 -13.81 9.98
C GLU A 522 14.57 -15.15 9.23
N ALA A 523 13.59 -15.36 8.33
CA ALA A 523 13.52 -16.55 7.51
C ALA A 523 14.77 -16.75 6.65
N ASN A 524 15.26 -15.66 6.03
CA ASN A 524 16.47 -15.72 5.22
C ASN A 524 17.74 -15.87 6.07
N LEU A 525 17.84 -15.19 7.22
CA LEU A 525 18.95 -15.35 8.16
C LEU A 525 19.11 -16.81 8.60
N HIS A 526 18.00 -17.49 8.89
CA HIS A 526 18.00 -18.92 9.20
C HIS A 526 18.55 -19.74 8.03
N SER A 527 18.05 -19.49 6.80
CA SER A 527 18.52 -20.17 5.58
C SER A 527 20.02 -19.96 5.31
N LEU A 528 20.52 -18.74 5.51
CA LEU A 528 21.94 -18.42 5.35
C LEU A 528 22.83 -19.16 6.35
N ARG A 529 22.39 -19.25 7.62
CA ARG A 529 23.13 -19.98 8.67
C ARG A 529 23.24 -21.45 8.33
N VAL A 530 22.14 -22.08 7.93
CA VAL A 530 22.13 -23.49 7.47
C VAL A 530 23.03 -23.68 6.25
N SER A 531 22.95 -22.79 5.26
CA SER A 531 23.80 -22.85 4.06
C SER A 531 25.29 -22.72 4.40
N LYS A 532 25.63 -21.80 5.32
CA LYS A 532 27.01 -21.60 5.78
C LYS A 532 27.52 -22.83 6.52
N GLU A 533 26.71 -23.43 7.39
CA GLU A 533 27.06 -24.66 8.12
C GLU A 533 27.34 -25.81 7.15
N ASN A 534 26.42 -26.07 6.21
CA ASN A 534 26.57 -27.13 5.22
C ASN A 534 27.80 -26.95 4.33
N LEU A 535 28.07 -25.73 3.87
CA LEU A 535 29.27 -25.43 3.08
C LEU A 535 30.55 -25.55 3.90
N THR A 536 30.53 -25.13 5.17
CA THR A 536 31.68 -25.28 6.07
C THR A 536 31.99 -26.76 6.31
N ALA A 537 30.97 -27.58 6.56
CA ALA A 537 31.14 -29.02 6.70
C ALA A 537 31.67 -29.67 5.41
N SER A 538 31.18 -29.22 4.25
CA SER A 538 31.65 -29.71 2.94
C SER A 538 33.09 -29.31 2.65
N GLU A 539 33.48 -28.08 2.98
CA GLU A 539 34.85 -27.58 2.82
C GLU A 539 35.82 -28.33 3.73
N SER A 540 35.42 -28.59 4.98
CA SER A 540 36.17 -29.39 5.95
C SER A 540 36.41 -30.82 5.44
N MET A 541 35.37 -31.52 4.97
CA MET A 541 35.55 -32.86 4.37
C MET A 541 36.50 -32.85 3.17
N LEU A 542 36.44 -31.79 2.37
CA LEU A 542 37.23 -31.67 1.15
C LEU A 542 38.69 -31.30 1.42
N ALA A 543 38.97 -30.50 2.43
CA ALA A 543 40.29 -29.89 2.61
C ALA A 543 40.98 -30.16 3.95
N ASP A 544 40.26 -30.61 4.98
CA ASP A 544 40.85 -30.91 6.27
C ASP A 544 41.54 -32.27 6.28
N THR A 545 42.57 -32.35 7.09
CA THR A 545 43.43 -33.49 7.28
C THR A 545 42.90 -34.41 8.39
N ASP A 546 42.93 -35.72 8.17
CA ASP A 546 42.82 -36.68 9.28
C ASP A 546 44.13 -36.70 10.07
N MET A 547 44.13 -36.02 11.21
CA MET A 547 45.31 -35.87 12.06
C MET A 547 45.85 -37.21 12.56
N ALA A 548 44.98 -38.20 12.82
CA ALA A 548 45.43 -39.51 13.29
C ALA A 548 46.16 -40.27 12.17
N GLN A 549 45.60 -40.23 10.95
CA GLN A 549 46.22 -40.85 9.78
C GLN A 549 47.53 -40.17 9.39
N GLU A 550 47.60 -38.83 9.40
CA GLU A 550 48.84 -38.12 9.06
C GLU A 550 49.92 -38.26 10.14
N MET A 551 49.56 -38.34 11.43
CA MET A 551 50.50 -38.67 12.50
C MET A 551 51.06 -40.08 12.36
N SER A 552 50.23 -41.06 12.01
CA SER A 552 50.69 -42.43 11.72
C SER A 552 51.66 -42.46 10.55
N SER A 553 51.35 -41.71 9.49
CA SER A 553 52.19 -41.59 8.30
C SER A 553 53.50 -40.84 8.58
N LEU A 554 53.46 -39.80 9.43
CA LEU A 554 54.64 -39.08 9.89
C LEU A 554 55.60 -40.02 10.64
N VAL A 555 55.08 -40.79 11.60
CA VAL A 555 55.88 -41.75 12.37
C VAL A 555 56.47 -42.82 11.44
N LYS A 556 55.68 -43.35 10.50
CA LYS A 556 56.17 -44.27 9.47
C LYS A 556 57.33 -43.67 8.67
N ASN A 557 57.19 -42.42 8.22
CA ASN A 557 58.21 -41.73 7.43
C ASN A 557 59.47 -41.41 8.26
N GLN A 558 59.33 -41.10 9.56
CA GLN A 558 60.47 -40.96 10.47
C GLN A 558 61.25 -42.28 10.62
N ILE A 559 60.55 -43.41 10.75
CA ILE A 559 61.17 -44.73 10.82
C ILE A 559 61.86 -45.09 9.50
N LEU A 560 61.23 -44.78 8.36
CA LEU A 560 61.82 -44.99 7.04
C LEU A 560 63.04 -44.10 6.78
N LEU A 561 63.04 -42.87 7.27
CA LEU A 561 64.20 -41.97 7.20
C LEU A 561 65.38 -42.57 7.98
N ALA A 562 65.15 -42.98 9.24
CA ALA A 562 66.17 -43.64 10.06
C ALA A 562 66.66 -44.96 9.46
N SER A 563 65.77 -45.73 8.83
CA SER A 563 66.12 -46.98 8.14
C SER A 563 66.89 -46.72 6.86
N GLY A 564 66.52 -45.67 6.10
CA GLY A 564 67.17 -45.25 4.87
C GLY A 564 68.58 -44.71 5.09
N THR A 565 68.82 -43.94 6.16
CA THR A 565 70.17 -43.50 6.55
C THR A 565 71.06 -44.69 6.92
N ALA A 566 70.53 -45.66 7.67
CA ALA A 566 71.24 -46.88 8.01
C ALA A 566 71.54 -47.75 6.77
N MET A 567 70.57 -47.90 5.85
CA MET A 567 70.78 -48.61 4.59
C MET A 567 71.77 -47.91 3.66
N LEU A 568 71.77 -46.57 3.61
CA LEU A 568 72.74 -45.79 2.85
C LEU A 568 74.15 -45.97 3.43
N ALA A 569 74.29 -45.94 4.76
CA ALA A 569 75.53 -46.23 5.45
C ALA A 569 76.02 -47.66 5.14
N GLN A 570 75.13 -48.67 5.22
CA GLN A 570 75.42 -50.06 4.90
C GLN A 570 75.80 -50.27 3.42
N ALA A 571 75.09 -49.63 2.50
CA ALA A 571 75.35 -49.71 1.07
C ALA A 571 76.72 -49.08 0.72
N ASN A 572 77.19 -48.12 1.50
CA ASN A 572 78.52 -47.53 1.36
C ASN A 572 79.64 -48.36 2.02
N GLN A 573 79.32 -49.29 2.94
CA GLN A 573 80.31 -50.20 3.53
C GLN A 573 80.82 -51.27 2.55
N VAL A 574 79.98 -51.75 1.61
CA VAL A 574 80.36 -52.83 0.68
C VAL A 574 81.46 -52.41 -0.31
N PRO A 575 81.39 -51.24 -0.97
CA PRO A 575 82.49 -50.75 -1.78
C PRO A 575 83.71 -50.39 -0.93
N GLN A 576 83.53 -49.86 0.29
CA GLN A 576 84.63 -49.49 1.19
C GLN A 576 85.41 -50.71 1.69
N SER A 577 84.75 -51.81 2.02
CA SER A 577 85.41 -53.07 2.42
C SER A 577 86.14 -53.70 1.24
N VAL A 578 85.59 -53.63 0.02
CA VAL A 578 86.27 -54.07 -1.21
C VAL A 578 87.46 -53.18 -1.55
N LEU A 579 87.35 -51.85 -1.40
CA LEU A 579 88.46 -50.90 -1.54
C LEU A 579 89.54 -51.12 -0.48
N GLN A 580 89.18 -51.41 0.77
CA GLN A 580 90.12 -51.77 1.83
C GLN A 580 90.85 -53.08 1.50
N LEU A 581 90.14 -54.10 0.99
CA LEU A 581 90.74 -55.37 0.55
C LEU A 581 91.63 -55.24 -0.69
N LEU A 582 91.31 -54.31 -1.61
CA LEU A 582 92.15 -53.98 -2.77
C LEU A 582 93.38 -53.16 -2.39
N ASN A 583 93.25 -52.24 -1.43
CA ASN A 583 94.37 -51.44 -0.91
C ASN A 583 95.23 -52.17 0.12
N SER A 584 94.75 -53.26 0.73
CA SER A 584 95.51 -54.08 1.68
C SER A 584 96.29 -55.22 1.01
N ASN A 585 96.09 -55.46 -0.29
CA ASN A 585 96.75 -56.50 -1.09
C ASN A 585 97.58 -55.96 -2.27
N GLY A 586 97.83 -54.65 -2.31
CA GLY A 586 98.89 -54.02 -3.12
C GLY A 586 99.98 -53.51 -2.19
#